data_AF-A0A0R3RC90-F1
#
_entry.id   AF-A0A0R3RC90-F1
#
_cell.length_a   1.000
_cell.length_b   1.000
_cell.length_c   1.000
_cell.angle_alpha   90.00
_cell.angle_beta   90.00
_cell.angle_gamma   90.00
#
_symmetry.space_group_name_H-M   'P 1'
#
loop_
_entity.id
_entity.type
_entity.pdbx_description
1 polymer ?
#
loop_
_entity_poly.entity_id
_entity_poly.type
_entity_poly.pdbx_seq_one_letter_code
_entity_poly.pdbx_strand_id
1 'polypeptide(L)'
;MALQELDRDLQKDLVRRSLTFEKLKKHESRVATDEELKLGDTLQYYMKDTDAAKDLLYRRMRCLANYEGANKTLERARGRNKDIPRAESEQSEACKKFEDISEVAKGELLDLKKRRLTAFKKNLTDLADLQIKHAKVTIINQNLFKANFFF
;
A
#
# COMPACT_ATOMS: atom_id res chain seq x y z
N MET A 1 -37.87 24.02 -46.88
CA MET A 1 -36.45 23.70 -47.15
C MET A 1 -35.55 24.16 -46.00
N ALA A 2 -35.46 25.46 -45.68
CA ALA A 2 -34.62 25.96 -44.57
C ALA A 2 -34.89 25.33 -43.18
N LEU A 3 -36.17 25.13 -42.81
CA LEU A 3 -36.53 24.51 -41.52
C LEU A 3 -36.08 23.04 -41.41
N GLN A 4 -36.03 22.35 -42.54
CA GLN A 4 -35.68 20.92 -42.66
C GLN A 4 -34.17 20.71 -42.75
N GLU A 5 -33.42 21.75 -43.13
CA GLU A 5 -31.97 21.80 -43.01
C GLU A 5 -31.55 22.07 -41.56
N LEU A 6 -32.21 23.00 -40.88
CA LEU A 6 -31.97 23.29 -39.46
C LEU A 6 -32.17 22.06 -38.56
N ASP A 7 -33.23 21.28 -38.80
CA ASP A 7 -33.50 20.04 -38.05
C ASP A 7 -32.41 18.96 -38.27
N ARG A 8 -31.87 18.86 -39.50
CA ARG A 8 -30.79 17.93 -39.81
C ARG A 8 -29.46 18.32 -39.16
N ASP A 9 -29.16 19.61 -39.08
CA ASP A 9 -27.93 20.08 -38.45
C ASP A 9 -28.00 19.93 -36.93
N LEU A 10 -29.17 20.19 -36.33
CA LEU A 10 -29.41 19.88 -34.92
C LEU A 10 -29.23 18.38 -34.61
N GLN A 11 -29.75 17.49 -35.46
CA GLN A 11 -29.58 16.05 -35.30
C GLN A 11 -28.11 15.61 -35.37
N LYS A 12 -27.34 16.13 -36.34
CA LYS A 12 -25.89 15.85 -36.44
C LYS A 12 -25.13 16.32 -35.20
N ASP A 13 -25.47 17.50 -34.69
CA ASP A 13 -24.85 18.06 -33.48
C ASP A 13 -25.16 17.20 -32.25
N LEU A 14 -26.40 16.76 -32.09
CA LEU A 14 -26.79 15.88 -30.98
C LEU A 14 -26.05 14.53 -31.04
N VAL A 15 -25.93 13.93 -32.22
CA VAL A 15 -25.15 12.70 -32.41
C VAL A 15 -23.68 12.93 -32.08
N ARG A 16 -23.09 14.04 -32.52
CA ARG A 16 -21.68 14.39 -32.22
C ARG A 16 -21.45 14.59 -30.72
N ARG A 17 -22.38 15.24 -30.02
CA ARG A 17 -22.34 15.41 -28.56
C ARG A 17 -22.42 14.06 -27.86
N SER A 18 -23.37 13.21 -28.26
CA SER A 18 -23.54 11.86 -27.69
C SER A 18 -22.25 11.04 -27.81
N LEU A 19 -21.62 11.03 -28.99
CA LEU A 19 -20.34 10.35 -29.21
C LEU A 19 -19.20 10.93 -28.36
N THR A 20 -19.21 12.24 -28.11
CA THR A 20 -18.19 12.89 -27.26
C THR A 20 -18.36 12.52 -25.79
N PHE A 21 -19.60 12.54 -25.28
CA PHE A 21 -19.88 12.09 -23.91
C PHE A 21 -19.55 10.62 -23.70
N GLU A 22 -19.83 9.76 -24.68
CA GLU A 22 -19.48 8.33 -24.58
C GLU A 22 -17.96 8.13 -24.53
N LYS A 23 -17.18 8.93 -25.28
CA LYS A 23 -15.71 8.92 -25.20
C LYS A 23 -15.21 9.42 -23.84
N LEU A 24 -15.81 10.48 -23.30
CA LEU A 24 -15.46 11.02 -21.98
C LEU A 24 -15.76 10.01 -20.87
N LYS A 25 -16.93 9.38 -20.88
CA LYS A 25 -17.31 8.33 -19.91
C LYS A 25 -16.32 7.17 -19.91
N LYS A 26 -15.93 6.67 -21.09
CA LYS A 26 -14.92 5.60 -21.22
C LYS A 26 -13.56 6.04 -20.69
N HIS A 27 -13.19 7.30 -20.92
CA HIS A 27 -11.96 7.85 -20.40
C HIS A 27 -11.97 7.93 -18.87
N GLU A 28 -13.02 8.49 -18.27
CA GLU A 28 -13.18 8.59 -16.81
C GLU A 28 -13.15 7.21 -16.14
N SER A 29 -13.84 6.23 -16.71
CA SER A 29 -13.80 4.85 -16.20
C SER A 29 -12.38 4.28 -16.22
N ARG A 30 -11.59 4.55 -17.26
CA ARG A 30 -10.20 4.09 -17.35
C ARG A 30 -9.31 4.79 -16.33
N VAL A 31 -9.44 6.12 -16.18
CA VAL A 31 -8.70 6.89 -15.18
C VAL A 31 -8.95 6.30 -13.78
N ALA A 32 -10.22 6.07 -13.42
CA ALA A 32 -10.57 5.53 -12.11
C ALA A 32 -9.92 4.16 -11.88
N THR A 33 -9.97 3.24 -12.86
CA THR A 33 -9.34 1.93 -12.76
C THR A 33 -7.82 2.01 -12.66
N ASP A 34 -7.18 2.85 -13.49
CA ASP A 34 -5.72 2.97 -13.51
C ASP A 34 -5.19 3.55 -12.17
N GLU A 35 -5.88 4.55 -11.60
CA GLU A 35 -5.54 5.13 -10.31
C GLU A 35 -5.78 4.16 -9.14
N GLU A 36 -6.91 3.44 -9.15
CA GLU A 36 -7.25 2.44 -8.14
C GLU A 36 -6.22 1.31 -8.12
N LEU A 37 -5.88 0.74 -9.28
CA LEU A 37 -4.89 -0.34 -9.37
C LEU A 37 -3.52 0.13 -8.87
N LYS A 38 -3.09 1.33 -9.28
CA LYS A 38 -1.75 1.83 -8.94
C LYS A 38 -1.60 2.07 -7.44
N LEU A 39 -2.59 2.68 -6.80
CA LEU A 39 -2.54 3.03 -5.39
C LEU A 39 -2.95 1.85 -4.49
N GLY A 40 -4.04 1.16 -4.84
CA GLY A 40 -4.64 0.09 -4.04
C GLY A 40 -3.68 -1.07 -3.79
N ASP A 41 -3.05 -1.59 -4.83
CA ASP A 41 -2.13 -2.73 -4.72
C ASP A 41 -0.93 -2.41 -3.82
N THR A 42 -0.40 -1.19 -3.95
CA THR A 42 0.74 -0.74 -3.14
C THR A 42 0.36 -0.63 -1.68
N LEU A 43 -0.80 -0.03 -1.37
CA LEU A 43 -1.29 0.08 0.01
C LEU A 43 -1.54 -1.30 0.62
N GLN A 44 -2.22 -2.19 -0.10
CA GLN A 44 -2.53 -3.54 0.40
C GLN A 44 -1.27 -4.36 0.66
N TYR A 45 -0.28 -4.29 -0.23
CA TYR A 45 1.00 -4.95 -0.04
C TYR A 45 1.68 -4.50 1.27
N TYR A 46 1.76 -3.18 1.49
CA TYR A 46 2.43 -2.65 2.69
C TYR A 46 1.61 -2.79 3.97
N MET A 47 0.29 -2.90 3.90
CA MET A 47 -0.52 -3.32 5.04
C MET A 47 -0.13 -4.72 5.50
N LYS A 48 -0.05 -5.68 4.56
CA LYS A 48 0.37 -7.07 4.86
C LYS A 48 1.79 -7.15 5.41
N ASP A 49 2.73 -6.41 4.81
CA ASP A 49 4.12 -6.34 5.29
C ASP A 49 4.21 -5.73 6.70
N THR A 50 3.37 -4.73 6.99
CA THR A 50 3.26 -4.12 8.34
C THR A 50 2.69 -5.12 9.34
N ASP A 51 1.69 -5.91 8.96
CA ASP A 51 1.11 -6.93 9.84
C ASP A 51 2.09 -8.07 10.13
N ALA A 52 2.89 -8.49 9.15
CA ALA A 52 3.99 -9.43 9.37
C ALA A 52 5.02 -8.89 10.38
N ALA A 53 5.36 -7.60 10.28
CA ALA A 53 6.26 -6.96 11.25
C ALA A 53 5.66 -6.89 12.67
N LYS A 54 4.35 -6.65 12.80
CA LYS A 54 3.64 -6.72 14.09
C LYS A 54 3.70 -8.14 14.67
N ASP A 55 3.47 -9.17 13.86
CA ASP A 55 3.55 -10.56 14.31
C ASP A 55 4.97 -10.93 14.79
N LEU A 56 6.00 -10.50 14.07
CA LEU A 56 7.40 -10.67 14.48
C LEU A 56 7.67 -10.01 15.84
N LEU A 57 7.21 -8.78 16.04
CA LEU A 57 7.34 -8.08 17.32
C LEU A 57 6.58 -8.77 18.45
N TYR A 58 5.40 -9.33 18.15
CA TYR A 58 4.62 -10.11 19.11
C TYR A 58 5.35 -11.39 19.53
N ARG A 59 5.91 -12.13 18.57
CA ARG A 59 6.73 -13.32 18.84
C ARG A 59 7.97 -12.96 19.67
N ARG A 60 8.63 -11.85 19.35
CA ARG A 60 9.76 -11.35 20.15
C ARG A 60 9.34 -11.03 21.60
N MET A 61 8.20 -10.37 21.78
CA MET A 61 7.65 -10.07 23.10
C MET A 61 7.37 -11.35 23.91
N ARG A 62 6.86 -12.41 23.27
CA ARG A 62 6.68 -13.72 23.91
C ARG A 62 8.00 -14.36 24.32
N CYS A 63 9.03 -14.30 23.47
CA CYS A 63 10.37 -14.78 23.84
C CYS A 63 10.95 -14.02 25.03
N LEU A 64 10.77 -12.69 25.09
CA LEU A 64 11.21 -11.88 26.23
C LEU A 64 10.50 -12.31 27.53
N ALA A 65 9.18 -12.46 27.49
CA ALA A 65 8.41 -12.90 28.67
C ALA A 65 8.86 -14.29 29.16
N ASN A 66 9.16 -15.21 28.24
CA ASN A 66 9.70 -16.53 28.58
C ASN A 66 11.10 -16.41 29.22
N TYR A 67 11.97 -15.57 28.66
CA TYR A 67 13.29 -15.31 29.21
C TYR A 67 13.24 -14.71 30.62
N GLU A 68 12.40 -13.69 30.84
CA GLU A 68 12.17 -13.10 32.17
C GLU A 68 11.61 -14.13 33.17
N GLY A 69 10.70 -15.00 32.71
CA GLY A 69 10.16 -16.09 33.50
C GLY A 69 11.22 -17.12 33.91
N ALA A 70 12.10 -17.52 32.98
CA ALA A 70 13.21 -18.41 33.23
C ALA A 70 14.23 -17.78 34.20
N ASN A 71 14.51 -16.48 34.03
CA ASN A 71 15.40 -15.74 34.93
C ASN A 71 14.87 -15.71 36.36
N LYS A 72 13.57 -15.44 36.56
CA LYS A 72 12.92 -15.52 37.89
C LYS A 72 13.00 -16.93 38.48
N THR A 73 12.94 -17.97 37.65
CA THR A 73 13.01 -19.35 38.09
C THR A 73 14.42 -19.73 38.54
N LEU A 74 15.44 -19.28 37.81
CA LEU A 74 16.84 -19.39 38.20
C LEU A 74 17.13 -18.71 39.55
N GLU A 75 16.65 -17.49 39.75
CA GLU A 75 16.83 -16.78 41.02
C GLU A 75 16.19 -17.53 42.20
N ARG A 76 15.02 -18.17 42.00
CA ARG A 76 14.41 -19.03 43.03
C ARG A 76 15.23 -20.30 43.30
N ALA A 77 15.79 -20.93 42.27
CA ALA A 77 16.64 -22.11 42.39
C ALA A 77 17.92 -21.79 43.18
N ARG A 78 18.55 -20.66 42.89
CA ARG A 78 19.69 -20.11 43.63
C ARG A 78 19.35 -19.84 45.09
N GLY A 79 18.23 -19.16 45.35
CA GLY A 79 17.78 -18.88 46.73
C GLY A 79 17.49 -20.12 47.56
N ARG A 80 17.17 -21.26 46.93
CA ARG A 80 16.92 -22.55 47.60
C ARG A 80 18.11 -23.51 47.58
N ASN A 81 19.22 -23.14 46.93
CA ASN A 81 20.37 -24.02 46.65
C ASN A 81 19.97 -25.38 46.05
N LYS A 82 18.97 -25.39 45.14
CA LYS A 82 18.42 -26.62 44.56
C LYS A 82 18.11 -26.42 43.08
N ASP A 83 18.38 -27.44 42.27
CA ASP A 83 18.07 -27.50 40.83
C ASP A 83 18.73 -26.39 39.97
N ILE A 84 19.80 -25.76 40.47
CA ILE A 84 20.48 -24.63 39.81
C ILE A 84 20.95 -24.98 38.39
N PRO A 85 21.68 -26.09 38.14
CA PRO A 85 22.21 -26.36 36.79
C PRO A 85 21.11 -26.50 35.74
N ARG A 86 19.96 -27.07 36.13
CA ARG A 86 18.81 -27.20 35.25
C ARG A 86 18.21 -25.82 34.94
N ALA A 87 17.97 -24.99 35.96
CA ALA A 87 17.41 -23.66 35.76
C ALA A 87 18.34 -22.74 34.95
N GLU A 88 19.66 -22.88 35.09
CA GLU A 88 20.65 -22.18 34.28
C GLU A 88 20.58 -22.59 32.80
N SER A 89 20.47 -23.89 32.53
CA SER A 89 20.29 -24.37 31.15
C SER A 89 18.99 -23.86 30.52
N GLU A 90 17.87 -23.89 31.25
CA GLU A 90 16.58 -23.41 30.77
C GLU A 90 16.59 -21.89 30.52
N GLN A 91 17.26 -21.11 31.38
CA GLN A 91 17.44 -19.66 31.20
C GLN A 91 18.33 -19.34 30.00
N SER A 92 19.43 -20.08 29.82
CA SER A 92 20.36 -19.88 28.70
C SER A 92 19.67 -20.15 27.36
N GLU A 93 18.87 -21.21 27.28
CA GLU A 93 18.10 -21.52 26.07
C GLU A 93 17.05 -20.44 25.76
N ALA A 94 16.35 -19.93 26.78
CA ALA A 94 15.39 -18.85 26.61
C ALA A 94 16.06 -17.52 26.20
N CYS A 95 17.25 -17.23 26.76
CA CYS A 95 18.06 -16.07 26.38
C CYS A 95 18.44 -16.11 24.91
N LYS A 96 19.01 -17.24 24.46
CA LYS A 96 19.41 -17.44 23.07
C LYS A 96 18.23 -17.26 22.11
N LYS A 97 17.07 -17.86 22.41
CA LYS A 97 15.87 -17.68 21.58
C LYS A 97 15.42 -16.21 21.49
N PHE A 98 15.53 -15.46 22.58
CA PHE A 98 15.20 -14.04 22.59
C PHE A 98 16.21 -13.18 21.82
N GLU A 99 17.50 -13.50 21.92
CA GLU A 99 18.56 -12.82 21.15
C GLU A 99 18.42 -13.07 19.65
N ASP A 100 18.25 -14.33 19.25
CA ASP A 100 18.09 -14.72 17.85
C ASP A 100 16.91 -13.97 17.19
N ILE A 101 15.74 -13.95 17.84
CA ILE A 101 14.58 -13.22 17.30
C ILE A 101 14.75 -11.70 17.37
N SER A 102 15.53 -11.19 18.33
CA SER A 102 15.81 -9.75 18.44
C SER A 102 16.68 -9.27 17.29
N GLU A 103 17.67 -10.05 16.86
CA GLU A 103 18.50 -9.71 15.72
C GLU A 103 17.71 -9.73 14.41
N VAL A 104 16.88 -10.76 14.21
CA VAL A 104 15.96 -10.82 13.06
C VAL A 104 15.02 -9.60 13.06
N ALA A 105 14.41 -9.28 14.20
CA ALA A 105 13.50 -8.14 14.30
C ALA A 105 14.17 -6.80 13.99
N LYS A 106 15.43 -6.59 14.42
CA LYS A 106 16.18 -5.37 14.08
C LYS A 106 16.39 -5.25 12.57
N GLY A 107 16.83 -6.32 11.91
CA GLY A 107 17.05 -6.35 10.47
C GLY A 107 15.76 -6.08 9.69
N GLU A 108 14.71 -6.84 9.98
CA GLU A 108 13.43 -6.74 9.27
C GLU A 108 12.77 -5.36 9.42
N LEU A 109 12.86 -4.73 10.60
CA LEU A 109 12.28 -3.39 10.79
C LEU A 109 13.05 -2.30 10.04
N LEU A 110 14.37 -2.41 9.93
CA LEU A 110 15.18 -1.48 9.13
C LEU A 110 14.86 -1.63 7.64
N ASP A 111 14.78 -2.88 7.17
CA ASP A 111 14.45 -3.17 5.78
C ASP A 111 13.02 -2.78 5.43
N LEU A 112 12.04 -3.03 6.31
CA LEU A 112 10.66 -2.58 6.15
C LEU A 112 10.60 -1.06 5.94
N LYS A 113 11.29 -0.29 6.79
CA LYS A 113 11.33 1.18 6.66
C LYS A 113 11.87 1.61 5.30
N LYS A 114 12.98 0.99 4.86
CA LYS A 114 13.63 1.30 3.58
C LYS A 114 12.76 0.91 2.39
N ARG A 115 12.29 -0.34 2.33
CA ARG A 115 11.42 -0.88 1.27
C ARG A 115 10.16 -0.03 1.11
N ARG A 116 9.49 0.27 2.23
CA ARG A 116 8.29 1.10 2.25
C ARG A 116 8.55 2.49 1.67
N LEU A 117 9.55 3.20 2.16
CA LEU A 117 9.85 4.55 1.68
C LEU A 117 10.13 4.58 0.18
N THR A 118 10.98 3.68 -0.31
CA THR A 118 11.33 3.61 -1.74
C THR A 118 10.11 3.33 -2.62
N ALA A 119 9.27 2.37 -2.22
CA ALA A 119 8.11 2.01 -3.02
C ALA A 119 7.02 3.08 -3.01
N PHE A 120 6.72 3.68 -1.85
CA PHE A 120 5.74 4.79 -1.80
C PHE A 120 6.21 5.98 -2.63
N LYS A 121 7.50 6.35 -2.54
CA LYS A 121 8.05 7.43 -3.36
C LYS A 121 7.88 7.13 -4.85
N LYS A 122 8.29 5.94 -5.29
CA LYS A 122 8.14 5.51 -6.70
C LYS A 122 6.68 5.51 -7.12
N ASN A 123 5.79 4.95 -6.30
CA ASN A 123 4.37 4.84 -6.62
C ASN A 123 3.71 6.21 -6.78
N LEU A 124 3.97 7.15 -5.85
CA LEU A 124 3.42 8.50 -5.93
C LEU A 124 3.97 9.28 -7.13
N THR A 125 5.25 9.11 -7.48
CA THR A 125 5.81 9.69 -8.70
C THR A 125 5.15 9.12 -9.96
N ASP A 126 5.05 7.79 -10.06
CA ASP A 126 4.40 7.13 -11.19
C ASP A 126 2.92 7.56 -11.32
N LEU A 127 2.22 7.71 -10.19
CA LEU A 127 0.83 8.16 -10.14
C LEU A 127 0.69 9.61 -10.63
N ALA A 128 1.57 10.51 -10.18
CA ALA A 128 1.58 11.89 -10.65
C ALA A 128 1.82 11.97 -12.17
N ASP A 129 2.77 11.20 -12.69
CA ASP A 129 3.05 11.14 -14.13
C ASP A 129 1.86 10.61 -14.92
N LEU A 130 1.16 9.61 -14.37
CA LEU A 130 -0.06 9.04 -14.96
C LEU A 130 -1.21 10.07 -14.97
N GLN A 131 -1.42 10.77 -13.86
CA GLN A 131 -2.43 11.83 -13.75
C GLN A 131 -2.18 12.97 -14.74
N ILE A 132 -0.91 13.37 -14.94
CA ILE A 132 -0.55 14.35 -15.96
C ILE A 132 -0.92 13.86 -17.37
N LYS A 133 -0.69 12.58 -17.68
CA LYS A 133 -1.08 11.99 -18.97
C LYS A 133 -2.60 12.01 -19.15
N HIS A 134 -3.37 11.61 -18.13
CA HIS A 134 -4.82 11.66 -18.18
C HIS A 134 -5.35 13.09 -18.34
N ALA A 135 -4.81 14.05 -17.60
CA ALA A 135 -5.20 15.46 -17.70
C ALA A 135 -4.99 16.01 -19.11
N LYS A 136 -3.86 15.69 -19.77
CA LYS A 136 -3.61 16.09 -21.17
C LYS A 136 -4.66 15.53 -22.12
N VAL A 137 -5.03 14.26 -21.98
CA VAL A 137 -6.07 13.63 -22.81
C VAL A 137 -7.44 14.26 -22.55
N THR A 138 -7.79 14.54 -21.29
CA THR A 138 -9.01 15.25 -20.93
C THR A 138 -9.06 16.65 -21.55
N ILE A 139 -7.98 17.42 -21.48
CA ILE A 139 -7.89 18.75 -22.09
C ILE A 139 -8.05 18.68 -23.61
N ILE A 140 -7.43 17.70 -24.28
CA ILE A 140 -7.59 17.50 -25.73
C ILE A 140 -9.05 17.19 -26.07
N ASN A 141 -9.72 16.31 -25.31
CA ASN A 141 -11.12 16.00 -25.52
C ASN A 141 -12.04 17.20 -25.25
N GLN A 142 -11.75 18.02 -24.24
CA GLN A 142 -12.47 19.27 -23.97
C GLN A 142 -12.21 20.34 -25.03
N ASN A 143 -11.00 20.44 -25.57
CA ASN A 143 -10.67 21.37 -26.65
C ASN A 143 -11.33 20.93 -27.96
N LEU A 144 -11.40 19.63 -28.25
CA LEU A 144 -12.21 19.09 -29.34
C LEU A 144 -13.70 19.40 -29.13
N PHE A 145 -14.20 19.30 -27.90
CA PHE A 145 -15.56 19.72 -27.59
C PHE A 145 -15.75 21.21 -27.90
N LYS A 146 -14.88 22.10 -27.39
CA LYS A 146 -14.95 23.56 -27.61
C LYS A 146 -14.75 23.99 -29.06
N ALA A 147 -13.77 23.43 -29.78
CA ALA A 147 -13.48 23.76 -31.18
C ALA A 147 -14.62 23.34 -32.12
N ASN A 148 -15.43 22.36 -31.72
CA ASN A 148 -16.64 21.97 -32.42
C ASN A 148 -17.90 22.70 -31.92
N PHE A 149 -17.78 23.66 -30.99
CA PHE A 149 -18.92 24.30 -30.31
C PHE A 149 -18.88 25.82 -30.13
N PHE A 150 -17.72 26.48 -30.14
CA PHE A 150 -17.62 27.93 -29.99
C PHE A 150 -16.98 28.56 -31.24
N PHE A 151 -17.84 28.79 -32.23
CA PHE A 151 -17.88 29.92 -33.15
C PHE A 151 -19.35 30.18 -33.48
#